data_AF-A0A7C7UG00-F1
#
_entry.id   AF-A0A7C7UG00-F1
#
_cell.length_a   1.000
_cell.length_b   1.000
_cell.length_c   1.000
_cell.angle_alpha   90.00
_cell.angle_beta   90.00
_cell.angle_gamma   90.00
#
_symmetry.space_group_name_H-M   'P 1'
#
loop_
_entity.id
_entity.type
_entity.pdbx_description
1 polymer ?
#
loop_
_entity_poly.entity_id
_entity_poly.type
_entity_poly.pdbx_seq_one_letter_code
_entity_poly.pdbx_strand_id
1 'polypeptide(L)' 'MAGKFITVEGTEGVGKSSNLAFIERYLRDAGKEVIRTREPGGTGLGERIRALLLDARRTDMCDDTELLL' A
#
# COMPACT_ATOMS: atom_id res chain seq x y z
N MET A 1 21.15 9.85 12.00
CA MET A 1 20.09 10.66 11.34
C MET A 1 18.77 9.91 11.42
N ALA A 2 17.64 10.59 11.55
CA ALA A 2 16.32 9.96 11.51
C ALA A 2 15.91 9.66 10.06
N GLY A 3 15.23 8.53 9.83
CA GLY A 3 14.63 8.19 8.55
C GLY A 3 13.48 9.14 8.17
N LYS A 4 13.00 9.03 6.93
CA LYS A 4 11.80 9.73 6.45
C LYS A 4 10.73 8.71 6.12
N PHE A 5 9.50 8.96 6.56
CA PHE A 5 8.33 8.18 6.18
C PHE A 5 7.48 9.01 5.22
N ILE A 6 7.23 8.47 4.03
CA ILE A 6 6.59 9.16 2.91
C ILE A 6 5.42 8.30 2.44
N THR A 7 4.22 8.86 2.39
CA THR A 7 3.02 8.22 1.82
C THR A 7 2.69 8.83 0.45
N VAL A 8 2.06 8.03 -0.41
CA VAL A 8 1.60 8.48 -1.75
C VAL A 8 0.11 8.16 -1.86
N GLU A 9 -0.70 9.20 -1.68
CA GLU A 9 -2.16 9.10 -1.62
C GLU A 9 -2.84 9.59 -2.91
N GLY A 10 -4.08 9.14 -3.11
CA GLY A 10 -4.93 9.59 -4.21
C GLY A 10 -6.04 8.61 -4.58
N THR A 11 -6.92 9.01 -5.50
CA THR A 11 -8.03 8.17 -5.98
C THR A 11 -7.54 7.00 -6.84
N GLU A 12 -8.44 6.08 -7.17
CA GLU A 12 -8.14 4.98 -8.10
C GLU A 12 -7.80 5.51 -9.49
N GLY A 13 -6.80 4.90 -10.14
CA GLY A 13 -6.36 5.29 -11.48
C GLY A 13 -5.50 6.56 -11.59
N VAL A 14 -5.26 7.32 -10.51
CA VAL A 14 -4.48 8.59 -10.55
C VAL A 14 -2.96 8.39 -10.77
N GLY A 15 -2.50 7.14 -10.89
CA GLY A 15 -1.10 6.83 -11.15
C GLY A 15 -0.21 6.65 -9.92
N LYS A 16 -0.79 6.38 -8.73
CA LYS A 16 -0.06 6.13 -7.47
C LYS A 16 1.10 5.13 -7.66
N SER A 17 0.80 3.96 -8.22
CA SER A 17 1.80 2.89 -8.43
C SER A 17 2.94 3.31 -9.35
N SER A 18 2.65 4.08 -10.42
CA SER A 18 3.66 4.57 -11.35
C SER A 18 4.56 5.62 -10.69
N ASN A 19 3.97 6.58 -9.97
CA ASN A 19 4.71 7.61 -9.26
C ASN A 19 5.55 7.02 -8.12
N LEU A 20 5.06 5.98 -7.45
CA LEU A 20 5.80 5.33 -6.36
C LEU A 20 7.05 4.61 -6.89
N ALA A 21 6.98 3.97 -8.06
CA ALA A 21 8.15 3.40 -8.74
C ALA A 21 9.15 4.48 -9.18
N PHE A 22 8.66 5.63 -9.66
CA PHE A 22 9.50 6.78 -10.01
C PHE A 22 10.23 7.34 -8.78
N ILE A 23 9.52 7.58 -7.68
CA ILE A 23 10.08 8.10 -6.42
C ILE A 23 11.14 7.16 -5.86
N GLU A 24 10.85 5.85 -5.85
CA GLU A 24 11.81 4.83 -5.40
C GLU A 24 13.10 4.90 -6.21
N ARG A 25 13.01 4.94 -7.55
CA ARG A 25 14.19 5.04 -8.42
C ARG A 25 14.97 6.33 -8.16
N TYR A 26 14.28 7.46 -8.12
CA TYR A 26 14.90 8.77 -7.88
C TYR A 26 15.70 8.81 -6.56
N LEU A 27 15.15 8.25 -5.47
CA LEU A 27 15.83 8.23 -4.18
C LEU A 27 17.01 7.25 -4.16
N ARG A 28 16.88 6.08 -4.80
CA ARG A 28 17.98 5.12 -4.95
C ARG A 28 19.13 5.70 -5.78
N ASP A 29 18.81 6.38 -6.88
CA ASP A 29 19.80 7.05 -7.76
C ASP A 29 20.55 8.17 -7.00
N ALA A 30 19.91 8.80 -6.00
CA ALA A 30 20.52 9.76 -5.09
C ALA A 30 21.31 9.11 -3.92
N GLY A 31 21.56 7.80 -3.98
CA GLY A 31 22.33 7.06 -2.97
C GLY A 31 21.60 6.87 -1.63
N LYS A 32 20.26 6.91 -1.62
CA LYS A 32 19.46 6.69 -0.40
C LYS A 32 19.04 5.23 -0.29
N GLU A 33 19.07 4.71 0.94
CA GLU A 33 18.39 3.48 1.27
C GLU A 33 16.87 3.70 1.21
N VAL A 34 16.17 2.85 0.48
CA VAL A 34 14.71 2.94 0.29
C VAL A 34 14.08 1.60 0.63
N ILE A 35 13.14 1.66 1.57
CA ILE A 35 12.23 0.57 1.90
C ILE A 35 10.85 0.96 1.39
N ARG A 36 10.23 0.05 0.63
CA ARG A 36 8.89 0.23 0.09
C ARG A 36 7.91 -0.66 0.82
N THR A 37 6.75 -0.11 1.15
CA THR A 37 5.58 -0.86 1.64
C THR A 37 4.31 -0.37 0.94
N ARG A 38 3.18 -1.05 1.15
CA ARG A 38 1.85 -0.67 0.67
C ARG A 38 0.78 -1.08 1.68
N GLU A 39 -0.34 -0.37 1.69
CA GLU A 39 -1.52 -0.72 2.47
C GLU A 39 -2.79 -0.72 1.60
N PRO A 40 -3.79 -1.58 1.91
CA PRO A 40 -3.65 -2.76 2.76
C PRO A 40 -2.69 -3.77 2.12
N GLY A 41 -1.83 -4.40 2.92
CA GLY A 41 -0.77 -5.29 2.43
C GLY A 41 0.58 -5.10 3.15
N GLY A 42 1.67 -5.42 2.45
CA GLY A 42 3.04 -5.12 2.91
C GLY A 42 3.64 -6.12 3.91
N THR A 43 2.84 -7.04 4.45
CA THR A 43 3.28 -8.17 5.26
C THR A 43 2.58 -9.46 4.83
N GLY A 44 3.10 -10.63 5.19
CA GLY A 44 2.44 -11.90 4.85
C GLY A 44 1.02 -12.02 5.42
N LEU A 45 0.73 -11.44 6.58
CA LEU A 45 -0.62 -11.34 7.13
C LEU A 45 -1.44 -10.27 6.40
N GLY A 46 -0.88 -9.08 6.18
CA GLY A 46 -1.56 -7.97 5.50
C GLY A 46 -2.00 -8.32 4.08
N GLU A 47 -1.21 -9.10 3.34
CA GLU A 47 -1.59 -9.59 2.01
C GLU A 47 -2.77 -10.59 2.07
N ARG A 48 -2.88 -11.39 3.14
CA ARG A 48 -4.07 -12.26 3.33
C ARG A 48 -5.31 -11.44 3.68
N ILE A 49 -5.17 -10.42 4.52
CA ILE A 49 -6.29 -9.50 4.86
C ILE A 49 -6.74 -8.75 3.60
N ARG A 50 -5.80 -8.22 2.81
CA ARG A 50 -6.11 -7.59 1.52
C ARG A 50 -6.89 -8.52 0.60
N ALA A 51 -6.49 -9.78 0.50
CA ALA A 51 -7.19 -10.75 -0.33
C ALA A 51 -8.64 -10.99 0.14
N LEU A 52 -8.89 -10.94 1.45
CA LEU A 52 -10.24 -11.01 2.02
C LEU A 52 -11.07 -9.77 1.67
N LEU A 53 -10.50 -8.57 1.78
CA LEU A 53 -11.18 -7.30 1.47
C LEU A 53 -11.53 -7.16 -0.02
N LEU A 54 -10.74 -7.74 -0.92
CA LEU A 54 -10.98 -7.63 -2.37
C LEU A 54 -11.84 -8.75 -2.95
N ASP A 55 -12.22 -9.76 -2.15
CA ASP A 55 -13.05 -10.88 -2.63
C ASP A 55 -14.54 -10.50 -2.61
N ALA A 56 -14.99 -9.90 -3.72
CA ALA A 56 -16.38 -9.47 -3.91
C ALA A 56 -17.46 -10.58 -3.84
N ARG A 57 -17.06 -11.85 -3.65
CA ARG A 57 -17.96 -13.00 -3.49
C ARG A 57 -18.29 -13.32 -2.04
N ARG A 58 -17.60 -12.69 -1.09
CA ARG A 58 -17.85 -12.88 0.35
C ARG A 58 -19.01 -12.00 0.80
N THR A 59 -20.11 -12.63 1.18
CA THR A 59 -21.28 -11.98 1.77
C THR A 59 -21.37 -12.19 3.29
N ASP A 60 -20.34 -12.79 3.89
CA ASP A 60 -20.28 -13.15 5.32
C ASP A 60 -19.60 -12.10 6.20
N MET A 61 -19.00 -11.06 5.61
CA MET A 61 -18.43 -9.92 6.32
C MET A 61 -19.50 -8.84 6.49
N CYS A 62 -19.69 -8.33 7.71
CA CYS A 62 -20.54 -7.17 7.93
C CYS A 62 -19.81 -5.87 7.57
N ASP A 63 -20.58 -4.86 7.16
CA ASP A 63 -20.08 -3.56 6.70
C ASP A 63 -19.09 -2.91 7.68
N ASP A 64 -19.38 -2.98 8.99
CA ASP A 64 -18.50 -2.43 10.04
C ASP A 64 -17.15 -3.17 10.11
N THR A 65 -17.12 -4.47 9.82
CA THR A 65 -15.88 -5.24 9.76
C THR A 65 -15.07 -4.88 8.52
N GLU A 66 -15.72 -4.70 7.37
CA GLU A 66 -15.06 -4.27 6.13
C GLU A 66 -14.45 -2.86 6.29
N LEU A 67 -15.19 -1.93 6.89
CA LEU A 67 -14.77 -0.54 7.07
C LEU A 67 -13.53 -0.37 7.98
N LEU A 68 -13.36 -1.26 8.96
CA LEU A 68 -12.32 -1.16 9.99
C LEU A 68 -11.07 -2.02 9.70
N LEU A 69 -11.04 -2.74 8.58
CA LEU A 69 -9.93 -3.61 8.14
C LEU A 69 -9.16 -3.01 6.95
#